data_AF-A0A9W8MMB2-F1
#
_entry.id   AF-A0A9W8MMB2-F1
#
_cell.length_a   1.000
_cell.length_b   1.000
_cell.length_c   1.000
_cell.angle_alpha   90.00
_cell.angle_beta   90.00
_cell.angle_gamma   90.00
#
_symmetry.space_group_name_H-M   'P 1'
#
loop_
_entity.id
_entity.type
_entity.pdbx_description
1 polymer ?
#
loop_
_entity_poly.entity_id
_entity_poly.type
_entity_poly.pdbx_seq_one_letter_code
_entity_poly.pdbx_strand_id
1 'polypeptide(L)'
;MASGTRIRAPNENLPDDWKDNPDTQLNVDYSLTEACITTSAESTNGLLFAYDINCQYCVNFCCWIANLGLRFPPNLPVTYLIGLFHVHGHKEECLWRFAPSYLSPGAGVASGEIIESLWSQLNGAANITHTMTVSHQQEMLDACMADINWRKLQGLIPFLICQVKKAEEEHDEAQTSFEDVDAAVTPEQRVLWRQQMTMANADRGSDPSLMDIYCIAIDKVEPKKDVQVRLMAQEQANNTQLGVTRWVAEAIDLQEHQIQLADLVRSHRRSPTPSQSVEIQKKREMILKKLNLTMVEGEVLIPQARLEQMLGRAPILHEICLCNDECTCADEMAMLLNPRPKPLDVEHAIVPLPSSFDTRPGGWSHVETVEEQLRVGQAHEALEALRVEIAHKSYLYWANQGTASAGKKAKTRGYNAIRNVDKGIRFHYPIFEEIKPEHTKVVTNVYDPNARGQHDVTLSWIWTINTKSNSPENAAYLAKVYQVNWIRATSRRDWWNEEISLVKSEMDRFVQYCTKRSETAHSWMGYGDGCDEYALRQADMWRRLGDWALAEFLLKAGVAVSCAGSHADFKPDASNY
;
A
#
# COMPACT_ATOMS: atom_id res chain seq x y z
N MET A 1 -46.48 0.69 -1.21
CA MET A 1 -46.67 -0.19 -0.03
C MET A 1 -45.88 -1.46 -0.28
N ALA A 2 -44.67 -1.57 0.27
CA ALA A 2 -43.94 -2.82 0.37
C ALA A 2 -43.67 -2.99 1.88
N SER A 3 -44.39 -3.92 2.50
CA SER A 3 -44.18 -4.30 3.89
C SER A 3 -42.76 -4.83 4.05
N GLY A 4 -42.02 -4.30 5.02
CA GLY A 4 -40.75 -4.86 5.45
C GLY A 4 -40.98 -6.26 6.02
N THR A 5 -40.88 -7.28 5.18
CA THR A 5 -40.88 -8.68 5.60
C THR A 5 -39.42 -9.11 5.71
N ARG A 6 -38.91 -9.25 6.94
CA ARG A 6 -37.64 -9.93 7.18
C ARG A 6 -37.80 -11.40 6.77
N ILE A 7 -37.14 -11.81 5.70
CA ILE A 7 -37.04 -13.21 5.30
C ILE A 7 -35.82 -13.79 6.03
N ARG A 8 -36.03 -14.72 6.96
CA ARG A 8 -34.95 -15.47 7.62
C ARG A 8 -34.65 -16.75 6.83
N ALA A 9 -33.38 -17.00 6.52
CA ALA A 9 -32.93 -18.25 5.93
C ALA A 9 -32.74 -19.35 7.01
N PRO A 10 -32.84 -20.65 6.68
CA PRO A 10 -32.64 -21.75 7.61
C PRO A 10 -31.15 -21.90 7.98
N ASN A 11 -30.87 -21.92 9.28
CA ASN A 11 -29.54 -21.74 9.88
C ASN A 11 -28.65 -23.00 9.91
N GLU A 12 -28.99 -24.05 9.16
CA GLU A 12 -28.54 -25.42 9.51
C GLU A 12 -27.21 -25.87 8.87
N ASN A 13 -26.62 -25.12 7.93
CA ASN A 13 -25.40 -25.54 7.21
C ASN A 13 -24.20 -24.55 7.23
N LEU A 14 -24.19 -23.56 8.13
CA LEU A 14 -23.07 -22.61 8.24
C LEU A 14 -21.99 -23.10 9.23
N PRO A 15 -20.69 -22.82 8.99
CA PRO A 15 -19.62 -23.01 9.97
C PRO A 15 -19.94 -22.29 11.30
N ASP A 16 -19.53 -22.87 12.43
CA ASP A 16 -19.93 -22.42 13.77
C ASP A 16 -19.55 -20.95 14.07
N ASP A 17 -18.49 -20.44 13.45
CA ASP A 17 -18.00 -19.06 13.53
C ASP A 17 -18.89 -18.04 12.80
N TRP A 18 -19.83 -18.48 11.96
CA TRP A 18 -20.73 -17.62 11.16
C TRP A 18 -22.21 -17.75 11.52
N LYS A 19 -22.55 -18.67 12.43
CA LYS A 19 -23.93 -18.85 12.96
C LYS A 19 -24.44 -17.64 13.75
N ASP A 20 -23.51 -16.79 14.22
CA ASP A 20 -23.84 -15.62 15.03
C ASP A 20 -24.26 -14.39 14.21
N ASN A 21 -24.11 -14.37 12.87
CA ASN A 21 -24.51 -13.19 12.08
C ASN A 21 -24.87 -13.38 10.57
N PRO A 22 -25.68 -14.39 10.18
CA PRO A 22 -26.08 -14.60 8.79
C PRO A 22 -26.92 -13.44 8.18
N ASP A 23 -27.48 -12.55 9.00
CA ASP A 23 -28.35 -11.45 8.57
C ASP A 23 -27.58 -10.25 7.93
N THR A 24 -26.25 -10.20 8.00
CA THR A 24 -25.48 -8.99 7.62
C THR A 24 -25.18 -8.84 6.14
N GLN A 25 -25.02 -9.94 5.38
CA GLN A 25 -24.69 -9.89 3.94
C GLN A 25 -25.90 -10.07 3.02
N LEU A 26 -27.05 -10.48 3.56
CA LEU A 26 -28.30 -10.66 2.82
C LEU A 26 -28.69 -9.40 2.01
N ASN A 27 -28.50 -8.22 2.60
CA ASN A 27 -28.81 -6.95 1.94
C ASN A 27 -27.91 -6.69 0.73
N VAL A 28 -26.64 -7.09 0.81
CA VAL A 28 -25.67 -6.96 -0.29
C VAL A 28 -26.03 -7.94 -1.39
N ASP A 29 -26.32 -9.20 -1.04
CA ASP A 29 -26.73 -10.24 -2.00
C ASP A 29 -28.00 -9.84 -2.76
N TYR A 30 -29.01 -9.35 -2.03
CA TYR A 30 -30.24 -8.84 -2.62
C TYR A 30 -29.98 -7.62 -3.52
N SER A 31 -29.19 -6.65 -3.03
CA SER A 31 -28.88 -5.44 -3.81
C SER A 31 -28.13 -5.75 -5.09
N LEU A 32 -27.15 -6.66 -5.03
CA LEU A 32 -26.36 -7.10 -6.18
C LEU A 32 -27.22 -7.84 -7.21
N THR A 33 -28.05 -8.78 -6.76
CA THR A 33 -28.92 -9.55 -7.66
C THR A 33 -29.99 -8.67 -8.32
N GLU A 34 -30.67 -7.82 -7.55
CA GLU A 34 -31.64 -6.87 -8.09
C GLU A 34 -30.98 -5.85 -9.02
N ALA A 35 -29.78 -5.36 -8.71
CA ALA A 35 -29.02 -4.49 -9.62
C ALA A 35 -28.73 -5.21 -10.95
N CYS A 36 -28.31 -6.48 -10.92
CA CYS A 36 -28.05 -7.25 -12.14
C CYS A 36 -29.32 -7.44 -13.00
N ILE A 37 -30.46 -7.72 -12.37
CA ILE A 37 -31.74 -7.93 -13.07
C ILE A 37 -32.24 -6.60 -13.65
N THR A 38 -32.30 -5.56 -12.84
CA THR A 38 -32.85 -4.24 -13.23
C THR A 38 -32.02 -3.56 -14.31
N THR A 39 -30.71 -3.75 -14.31
CA THR A 39 -29.80 -3.19 -15.32
C THR A 39 -29.62 -4.10 -16.53
N SER A 40 -30.24 -5.28 -16.56
CA SER A 40 -30.06 -6.29 -17.61
C SER A 40 -28.58 -6.63 -17.81
N ALA A 41 -27.84 -6.83 -16.72
CA ALA A 41 -26.40 -7.09 -16.74
C ALA A 41 -26.00 -8.31 -17.58
N GLU A 42 -26.92 -9.26 -17.80
CA GLU A 42 -26.71 -10.40 -18.71
C GLU A 42 -26.46 -10.00 -20.18
N SER A 43 -26.84 -8.78 -20.57
CA SER A 43 -26.60 -8.24 -21.91
C SER A 43 -25.22 -7.60 -22.07
N THR A 44 -24.43 -7.50 -21.00
CA THR A 44 -23.08 -6.95 -21.02
C THR A 44 -22.03 -8.06 -21.12
N ASN A 45 -20.78 -7.68 -21.37
CA ASN A 45 -19.67 -8.62 -21.45
C ASN A 45 -19.24 -9.18 -20.08
N GLY A 46 -19.72 -8.60 -18.98
CA GLY A 46 -19.33 -8.95 -17.62
C GLY A 46 -19.64 -7.87 -16.59
N LEU A 47 -19.47 -8.24 -15.32
CA LEU A 47 -19.68 -7.38 -14.16
C LEU A 47 -18.38 -7.15 -13.40
N LEU A 48 -18.00 -5.89 -13.23
CA LEU A 48 -16.97 -5.50 -12.27
C LEU A 48 -17.66 -5.16 -10.94
N PHE A 49 -17.41 -5.98 -9.92
CA PHE A 49 -18.02 -5.81 -8.61
C PHE A 49 -16.95 -5.37 -7.61
N ALA A 50 -16.98 -4.10 -7.21
CA ALA A 50 -16.09 -3.56 -6.18
C ALA A 50 -16.78 -3.60 -4.82
N TYR A 51 -16.15 -4.25 -3.84
CA TYR A 51 -16.64 -4.36 -2.46
C TYR A 51 -15.48 -4.65 -1.51
N ASP A 52 -15.44 -4.00 -0.35
CA ASP A 52 -14.26 -3.98 0.51
C ASP A 52 -13.84 -5.38 0.96
N ILE A 53 -14.81 -6.23 1.28
CA ILE A 53 -14.56 -7.59 1.76
C ILE A 53 -14.62 -8.64 0.66
N ASN A 54 -14.41 -8.25 -0.61
CA ASN A 54 -14.53 -9.18 -1.73
C ASN A 54 -13.62 -10.41 -1.63
N CYS A 55 -12.45 -10.29 -0.98
CA CYS A 55 -11.56 -11.41 -0.73
C CYS A 55 -12.15 -12.51 0.16
N GLN A 56 -13.22 -12.22 0.90
CA GLN A 56 -13.99 -13.19 1.68
C GLN A 56 -15.33 -13.50 1.02
N TYR A 57 -16.01 -12.48 0.49
CA TYR A 57 -17.33 -12.58 -0.13
C TYR A 57 -17.34 -13.50 -1.35
N CYS A 58 -16.35 -13.37 -2.25
CA CYS A 58 -16.33 -14.12 -3.51
C CYS A 58 -16.24 -15.63 -3.33
N VAL A 59 -15.66 -16.09 -2.21
CA VAL A 59 -15.45 -17.52 -1.91
C VAL A 59 -16.79 -18.26 -1.76
N ASN A 60 -17.78 -17.61 -1.15
CA ASN A 60 -19.05 -18.25 -0.79
C ASN A 60 -20.25 -17.72 -1.58
N PHE A 61 -20.05 -16.70 -2.43
CA PHE A 61 -21.11 -16.01 -3.16
C PHE A 61 -22.10 -16.96 -3.85
N CYS A 62 -21.60 -17.90 -4.67
CA CYS A 62 -22.44 -18.85 -5.40
C CYS A 62 -23.29 -19.72 -4.47
N CYS A 63 -22.72 -20.15 -3.34
CA CYS A 63 -23.43 -20.94 -2.33
C CYS A 63 -24.52 -20.11 -1.65
N TRP A 64 -24.26 -18.84 -1.36
CA TRP A 64 -25.22 -17.95 -0.70
C TRP A 64 -26.42 -17.63 -1.60
N ILE A 65 -26.18 -17.26 -2.85
CA ILE A 65 -27.26 -17.01 -3.83
C ILE A 65 -28.17 -18.24 -3.96
N ALA A 66 -27.58 -19.43 -4.07
CA ALA A 66 -28.34 -20.68 -4.18
C ALA A 66 -29.18 -20.97 -2.92
N ASN A 67 -28.61 -20.80 -1.73
CA ASN A 67 -29.30 -21.05 -0.45
C ASN A 67 -30.44 -20.06 -0.18
N LEU A 68 -30.29 -18.81 -0.61
CA LEU A 68 -31.29 -17.76 -0.44
C LEU A 68 -32.40 -17.80 -1.50
N GLY A 69 -32.23 -18.61 -2.55
CA GLY A 69 -33.16 -18.66 -3.67
C GLY A 69 -33.19 -17.36 -4.50
N LEU A 70 -32.13 -16.55 -4.42
CA LEU A 70 -32.02 -15.32 -5.20
C LEU A 70 -31.69 -15.66 -6.66
N ARG A 71 -32.22 -14.87 -7.59
CA ARG A 71 -31.94 -15.06 -9.02
C ARG A 71 -30.69 -14.28 -9.39
N PHE A 72 -29.64 -14.98 -9.80
CA PHE A 72 -28.45 -14.41 -10.40
C PHE A 72 -28.26 -14.96 -11.82
N PRO A 73 -27.90 -14.14 -12.82
CA PRO A 73 -27.67 -14.63 -14.18
C PRO A 73 -26.53 -15.67 -14.21
N PRO A 74 -26.80 -16.92 -14.62
CA PRO A 74 -25.85 -18.02 -14.42
C PRO A 74 -24.58 -17.90 -15.29
N ASN A 75 -24.64 -17.15 -16.39
CA ASN A 75 -23.53 -16.99 -17.34
C ASN A 75 -22.89 -15.61 -17.30
N LEU A 76 -23.17 -14.79 -16.28
CA LEU A 76 -22.56 -13.47 -16.14
C LEU A 76 -21.17 -13.59 -15.51
N PRO A 77 -20.06 -13.33 -16.24
CA PRO A 77 -18.74 -13.34 -15.64
C PRO A 77 -18.61 -12.18 -14.66
N VAL A 78 -18.24 -12.48 -13.41
CA VAL A 78 -18.04 -11.50 -12.34
C VAL A 78 -16.55 -11.39 -12.04
N THR A 79 -16.03 -10.16 -12.08
CA THR A 79 -14.69 -9.83 -11.58
C THR A 79 -14.83 -9.10 -10.26
N TYR A 80 -14.30 -9.71 -9.20
CA TYR A 80 -14.32 -9.16 -7.86
C TYR A 80 -13.15 -8.20 -7.66
N LEU A 81 -13.43 -7.00 -7.15
CA LEU A 81 -12.46 -5.94 -6.91
C LEU A 81 -12.58 -5.40 -5.47
N ILE A 82 -11.49 -4.90 -4.92
CA ILE A 82 -11.50 -4.17 -3.64
C ILE A 82 -11.05 -2.75 -3.94
N GLY A 83 -11.73 -1.75 -3.37
CA GLY A 83 -11.35 -0.35 -3.58
C GLY A 83 -9.88 -0.10 -3.23
N LEU A 84 -9.24 0.81 -3.98
CA LEU A 84 -7.79 1.01 -3.90
C LEU A 84 -7.34 1.53 -2.53
N PHE A 85 -8.21 2.24 -1.80
CA PHE A 85 -7.89 2.68 -0.45
C PHE A 85 -7.97 1.50 0.54
N HIS A 86 -9.01 0.69 0.43
CA HIS A 86 -9.24 -0.45 1.32
C HIS A 86 -8.27 -1.61 1.11
N VAL A 87 -7.86 -1.90 -0.13
CA VAL A 87 -7.03 -3.07 -0.44
C VAL A 87 -5.68 -3.05 0.30
N HIS A 88 -5.16 -1.87 0.64
CA HIS A 88 -3.93 -1.74 1.43
C HIS A 88 -4.09 -2.16 2.90
N GLY A 89 -5.32 -2.19 3.42
CA GLY A 89 -5.64 -2.71 4.76
C GLY A 89 -5.83 -4.23 4.80
N HIS A 90 -5.79 -4.91 3.65
CA HIS A 90 -5.98 -6.36 3.54
C HIS A 90 -4.64 -7.11 3.61
N LYS A 91 -4.70 -8.44 3.52
CA LYS A 91 -3.51 -9.26 3.31
C LYS A 91 -2.78 -8.80 2.05
N GLU A 92 -1.46 -8.90 2.04
CA GLU A 92 -0.60 -8.49 0.94
C GLU A 92 -1.05 -9.10 -0.41
N GLU A 93 -1.44 -10.37 -0.40
CA GLU A 93 -1.97 -11.08 -1.56
C GLU A 93 -3.23 -10.46 -2.16
N CYS A 94 -4.03 -9.74 -1.38
CA CYS A 94 -5.23 -9.08 -1.89
C CYS A 94 -4.88 -7.93 -2.86
N LEU A 95 -3.69 -7.34 -2.75
CA LEU A 95 -3.27 -6.22 -3.57
C LEU A 95 -3.28 -6.58 -5.06
N TRP A 96 -2.58 -7.64 -5.45
CA TRP A 96 -2.56 -8.05 -6.86
C TRP A 96 -3.80 -8.85 -7.28
N ARG A 97 -4.47 -9.54 -6.34
CA ARG A 97 -5.66 -10.34 -6.64
C ARG A 97 -6.92 -9.50 -6.88
N PHE A 98 -7.10 -8.40 -6.14
CA PHE A 98 -8.35 -7.63 -6.13
C PHE A 98 -8.21 -6.14 -6.43
N ALA A 99 -7.01 -5.54 -6.41
CA ALA A 99 -6.93 -4.11 -6.70
C ALA A 99 -7.26 -3.83 -8.19
N PRO A 100 -8.05 -2.77 -8.47
CA PRO A 100 -8.39 -2.36 -9.83
C PRO A 100 -7.17 -2.04 -10.70
N SER A 101 -6.07 -1.60 -10.09
CA SER A 101 -4.82 -1.26 -10.79
C SER A 101 -4.14 -2.44 -11.49
N TYR A 102 -4.48 -3.68 -11.11
CA TYR A 102 -4.00 -4.90 -11.77
C TYR A 102 -5.05 -5.54 -12.69
N LEU A 103 -6.18 -4.86 -12.93
CA LEU A 103 -7.19 -5.30 -13.88
C LEU A 103 -6.96 -4.61 -15.23
N SER A 104 -6.50 -5.38 -16.22
CA SER A 104 -6.40 -4.91 -17.60
C SER A 104 -6.68 -6.08 -18.55
N PRO A 105 -7.63 -5.94 -19.50
CA PRO A 105 -8.53 -4.80 -19.73
C PRO A 105 -9.78 -4.81 -18.82
N GLY A 106 -10.46 -3.68 -18.71
CA GLY A 106 -11.89 -3.58 -18.38
C GLY A 106 -12.27 -2.48 -17.39
N ALA A 107 -11.39 -2.13 -16.46
CA ALA A 107 -11.72 -1.19 -15.39
C ALA A 107 -11.41 0.27 -15.73
N GLY A 108 -10.47 0.54 -16.65
CA GLY A 108 -9.86 1.87 -16.72
C GLY A 108 -9.34 2.32 -15.34
N VAL A 109 -9.00 3.60 -15.19
CA VAL A 109 -8.39 4.17 -13.98
C VAL A 109 -9.44 4.39 -12.88
N ALA A 110 -10.00 3.28 -12.40
CA ALA A 110 -11.00 3.25 -11.35
C ALA A 110 -10.37 3.04 -9.97
N SER A 111 -10.76 3.87 -9.00
CA SER A 111 -10.40 3.65 -7.59
C SER A 111 -11.30 2.62 -6.91
N GLY A 112 -12.53 2.42 -7.40
CA GLY A 112 -13.54 1.61 -6.72
C GLY A 112 -14.18 2.29 -5.50
N GLU A 113 -13.84 3.54 -5.18
CA GLU A 113 -14.19 4.23 -3.92
C GLU A 113 -15.21 5.38 -4.10
N ILE A 114 -15.92 5.43 -5.23
CA ILE A 114 -16.69 6.63 -5.62
C ILE A 114 -17.77 6.97 -4.59
N ILE A 115 -18.43 5.98 -3.98
CA ILE A 115 -19.51 6.18 -3.01
C ILE A 115 -18.99 6.87 -1.74
N GLU A 116 -17.82 6.49 -1.23
CA GLU A 116 -17.31 7.03 0.04
C GLU A 116 -16.88 8.49 -0.07
N SER A 117 -16.30 8.87 -1.21
CA SER A 117 -15.93 10.27 -1.45
C SER A 117 -17.14 11.22 -1.34
N LEU A 118 -18.37 10.73 -1.63
CA LEU A 118 -19.60 11.50 -1.52
C LEU A 118 -20.07 11.69 -0.08
N TRP A 119 -19.67 10.82 0.85
CA TRP A 119 -20.01 10.98 2.27
C TRP A 119 -19.46 12.30 2.83
N SER A 120 -18.30 12.75 2.36
CA SER A 120 -17.75 14.07 2.75
C SER A 120 -18.74 15.21 2.52
N GLN A 121 -19.51 15.18 1.44
CA GLN A 121 -20.53 16.18 1.11
C GLN A 121 -21.84 15.93 1.89
N LEU A 122 -22.21 14.66 2.09
CA LEU A 122 -23.44 14.27 2.80
C LEU A 122 -23.33 14.44 4.33
N ASN A 123 -22.13 14.40 4.90
CA ASN A 123 -21.91 14.55 6.34
C ASN A 123 -22.47 15.88 6.88
N GLY A 124 -22.50 16.94 6.06
CA GLY A 124 -23.14 18.21 6.43
C GLY A 124 -24.66 18.09 6.66
N ALA A 125 -25.33 17.16 5.96
CA ALA A 125 -26.76 16.91 6.11
C ALA A 125 -27.09 15.99 7.30
N ALA A 126 -26.11 15.25 7.85
CA ALA A 126 -26.33 14.31 8.94
C ALA A 126 -26.94 15.00 10.19
N ASN A 127 -26.40 16.16 10.58
CA ASN A 127 -26.90 16.90 11.74
C ASN A 127 -28.34 17.43 11.56
N ILE A 128 -28.69 17.82 10.33
CA ILE A 128 -30.02 18.39 10.02
C ILE A 128 -31.06 17.27 9.95
N THR A 129 -30.68 16.13 9.38
CA THR A 129 -31.58 14.98 9.19
C THR A 129 -31.85 14.19 10.46
N HIS A 130 -31.00 14.31 11.50
CA HIS A 130 -31.12 13.54 12.74
C HIS A 130 -32.41 13.82 13.54
N THR A 131 -32.96 15.04 13.46
CA THR A 131 -34.19 15.43 14.19
C THR A 131 -35.46 15.28 13.36
N MET A 132 -35.33 14.86 12.09
CA MET A 132 -36.44 14.69 11.18
C MET A 132 -37.18 13.37 11.43
N THR A 133 -38.43 13.29 10.99
CA THR A 133 -39.14 12.01 10.91
C THR A 133 -38.50 11.13 9.83
N VAL A 134 -38.62 9.80 9.95
CA VAL A 134 -37.95 8.83 9.04
C VAL A 134 -38.24 9.13 7.55
N SER A 135 -39.51 9.37 7.20
CA SER A 135 -39.89 9.69 5.81
C SER A 135 -39.24 10.99 5.33
N HIS A 136 -39.21 12.02 6.17
CA HIS A 136 -38.67 13.32 5.80
C HIS A 136 -37.14 13.32 5.75
N GLN A 137 -36.50 12.54 6.62
CA GLN A 137 -35.07 12.27 6.55
C GLN A 137 -34.69 11.64 5.21
N GLN A 138 -35.45 10.63 4.75
CA GLN A 138 -35.21 9.99 3.46
C GLN A 138 -35.35 10.99 2.30
N GLU A 139 -36.46 11.73 2.24
CA GLU A 139 -36.69 12.74 1.19
C GLU A 139 -35.58 13.80 1.16
N MET A 140 -35.11 14.24 2.33
CA MET A 140 -34.04 15.24 2.42
C MET A 140 -32.69 14.69 1.96
N LEU A 141 -32.36 13.43 2.30
CA LEU A 141 -31.15 12.77 1.82
C LEU A 141 -31.20 12.56 0.30
N ASP A 142 -32.33 12.13 -0.24
CA ASP A 142 -32.54 11.98 -1.69
C ASP A 142 -32.38 13.32 -2.42
N ALA A 143 -32.92 14.41 -1.86
CA ALA A 143 -32.76 15.76 -2.40
C ALA A 143 -31.29 16.23 -2.39
N CYS A 144 -30.55 15.97 -1.30
CA CYS A 144 -29.11 16.26 -1.23
C CYS A 144 -28.33 15.48 -2.29
N MET A 145 -28.61 14.17 -2.45
CA MET A 145 -27.94 13.35 -3.46
C MET A 145 -28.28 13.80 -4.88
N ALA A 146 -29.53 14.19 -5.13
CA ALA A 146 -29.96 14.75 -6.42
C ALA A 146 -29.23 16.06 -6.75
N ASP A 147 -29.06 16.96 -5.78
CA ASP A 147 -28.27 18.20 -5.95
C ASP A 147 -26.80 17.90 -6.27
N ILE A 148 -26.18 16.95 -5.55
CA ILE A 148 -24.79 16.53 -5.82
C ILE A 148 -24.67 15.99 -7.25
N ASN A 149 -25.59 15.14 -7.68
CA ASN A 149 -25.61 14.60 -9.04
C ASN A 149 -25.81 15.69 -10.10
N TRP A 150 -26.67 16.67 -9.83
CA TRP A 150 -26.89 17.81 -10.71
C TRP A 150 -25.63 18.67 -10.85
N ARG A 151 -24.95 18.99 -9.74
CA ARG A 151 -23.68 19.74 -9.77
C ARG A 151 -22.58 18.99 -10.52
N LYS A 152 -22.49 17.66 -10.36
CA LYS A 152 -21.57 16.82 -11.16
C LYS A 152 -21.87 16.92 -12.65
N LEU A 153 -23.15 16.84 -13.03
CA LEU A 153 -23.57 16.94 -14.42
C LEU A 153 -23.24 18.30 -15.03
N GLN A 154 -23.43 19.39 -14.28
CA GLN A 154 -23.03 20.74 -14.71
C GLN A 154 -21.51 20.88 -14.89
N GLY A 155 -20.72 20.21 -14.04
CA GLY A 155 -19.26 20.21 -14.09
C GLY A 155 -18.63 19.17 -15.02
N LEU A 156 -19.43 18.35 -15.72
CA LEU A 156 -18.90 17.18 -16.41
C LEU A 156 -18.03 17.54 -17.63
N ILE A 157 -18.41 18.57 -18.39
CA ILE A 157 -17.64 19.01 -19.58
C ILE A 157 -16.20 19.40 -19.22
N PRO A 158 -15.94 20.36 -18.31
CA PRO A 158 -14.56 20.69 -17.93
C PRO A 158 -13.84 19.54 -17.23
N PHE A 159 -14.56 18.68 -16.50
CA PHE A 159 -13.99 17.49 -15.88
C PHE A 159 -13.46 16.50 -16.93
N LEU A 160 -14.26 16.11 -17.92
CA LEU A 160 -13.85 15.17 -18.97
C LEU A 160 -12.68 15.70 -19.81
N ILE A 161 -12.65 17.01 -20.10
CA ILE A 161 -11.51 17.66 -20.78
C ILE A 161 -10.23 17.56 -19.93
N CYS A 162 -10.33 17.72 -18.61
CA CYS A 162 -9.19 17.56 -17.72
C CYS A 162 -8.72 16.10 -17.66
N GLN A 163 -9.68 15.17 -17.58
CA GLN A 163 -9.41 13.74 -17.48
C GLN A 163 -8.71 13.19 -18.71
N VAL A 164 -9.14 13.56 -19.93
CA VAL A 164 -8.48 13.06 -21.15
C VAL A 164 -7.05 13.56 -21.28
N LYS A 165 -6.79 14.83 -20.93
CA LYS A 165 -5.43 15.39 -20.93
C LYS A 165 -4.53 14.69 -19.92
N LYS A 166 -5.05 14.49 -18.70
CA LYS A 166 -4.33 13.75 -17.66
C LYS A 166 -4.04 12.32 -18.11
N ALA A 167 -5.01 11.65 -18.72
CA ALA A 167 -4.85 10.28 -19.20
C ALA A 167 -3.79 10.19 -20.32
N GLU A 168 -3.74 11.17 -21.22
CA GLU A 168 -2.71 11.27 -22.26
C GLU A 168 -1.31 11.52 -21.67
N GLU A 169 -1.17 12.45 -20.72
CA GLU A 169 0.09 12.73 -20.02
C GLU A 169 0.62 11.50 -19.26
N GLU A 170 -0.24 10.83 -18.49
CA GLU A 170 0.12 9.64 -17.72
C GLU A 170 0.37 8.41 -18.60
N HIS A 171 -0.33 8.31 -19.74
CA HIS A 171 -0.06 7.30 -20.76
C HIS A 171 1.34 7.47 -21.34
N ASP A 172 1.75 8.69 -21.70
CA ASP A 172 3.07 8.95 -22.28
C ASP A 172 4.20 8.59 -21.28
N GLU A 173 4.00 8.88 -20.00
CA GLU A 173 4.91 8.45 -18.93
C GLU A 173 4.95 6.91 -18.80
N ALA A 174 3.78 6.26 -18.74
CA ALA A 174 3.67 4.81 -18.62
C ALA A 174 4.23 4.07 -19.86
N GLN A 175 4.07 4.64 -21.05
CA GLN A 175 4.61 4.13 -22.31
C GLN A 175 6.14 4.19 -22.31
N THR A 176 6.70 5.34 -21.94
CA THR A 176 8.17 5.50 -21.82
C THR A 176 8.74 4.50 -20.82
N SER A 177 8.08 4.35 -19.68
CA SER A 177 8.44 3.37 -18.65
C SER A 177 8.42 1.93 -19.16
N PHE A 178 7.39 1.57 -19.92
CA PHE A 178 7.23 0.26 -20.50
C PHE A 178 8.35 -0.02 -21.53
N GLU A 179 8.69 0.95 -22.36
CA GLU A 179 9.75 0.82 -23.38
C GLU A 179 11.11 0.52 -22.75
N ASP A 180 11.45 1.18 -21.63
CA ASP A 180 12.68 0.94 -20.89
C ASP A 180 12.77 -0.51 -20.36
N VAL A 181 11.67 -1.04 -19.82
CA VAL A 181 11.62 -2.42 -19.31
C VAL A 181 11.55 -3.44 -20.46
N ASP A 182 10.81 -3.15 -21.53
CA ASP A 182 10.63 -4.05 -22.67
C ASP A 182 11.92 -4.23 -23.49
N ALA A 183 12.79 -3.20 -23.53
CA ALA A 183 14.09 -3.26 -24.19
C ALA A 183 15.01 -4.35 -23.61
N ALA A 184 14.84 -4.70 -22.34
CA ALA A 184 15.62 -5.74 -21.66
C ALA A 184 15.06 -7.17 -21.85
N VAL A 185 13.92 -7.34 -22.52
CA VAL A 185 13.17 -8.60 -22.58
C VAL A 185 13.25 -9.25 -23.95
N THR A 186 13.51 -10.56 -23.97
CA THR A 186 13.58 -11.34 -25.22
C THR A 186 12.20 -11.54 -25.87
N PRO A 187 12.11 -11.71 -27.20
CA PRO A 187 10.84 -11.96 -27.88
C PRO A 187 10.05 -13.15 -27.33
N GLU A 188 10.74 -14.23 -26.95
CA GLU A 188 10.12 -15.43 -26.38
C GLU A 188 9.49 -15.15 -25.00
N GLN A 189 10.19 -14.40 -24.15
CA GLN A 189 9.67 -13.97 -22.85
C GLN A 189 8.45 -13.06 -23.00
N ARG A 190 8.46 -12.13 -23.96
CA ARG A 190 7.31 -11.25 -24.23
C ARG A 190 6.05 -12.05 -24.54
N VAL A 191 6.15 -13.06 -25.39
CA VAL A 191 5.01 -13.92 -25.77
C VAL A 191 4.51 -14.70 -24.55
N LEU A 192 5.44 -15.33 -23.81
CA LEU A 192 5.11 -16.12 -22.63
C LEU A 192 4.41 -15.28 -21.55
N TRP A 193 4.97 -14.12 -21.21
CA TRP A 193 4.45 -13.28 -20.13
C TRP A 193 3.12 -12.62 -20.52
N ARG A 194 2.93 -12.21 -21.78
CA ARG A 194 1.62 -11.74 -22.26
C ARG A 194 0.56 -12.85 -22.13
N GLN A 195 0.89 -14.07 -22.54
CA GLN A 195 -0.04 -15.20 -22.42
C GLN A 195 -0.43 -15.46 -20.96
N GLN A 196 0.53 -15.43 -20.04
CA GLN A 196 0.28 -15.58 -18.60
C GLN A 196 -0.63 -14.47 -18.06
N MET A 197 -0.41 -13.22 -18.46
CA MET A 197 -1.29 -12.10 -18.08
C MET A 197 -2.71 -12.27 -18.61
N THR A 198 -2.87 -12.68 -19.87
CA THR A 198 -4.19 -12.89 -20.48
C THR A 198 -4.95 -14.02 -19.78
N MET A 199 -4.28 -15.14 -19.49
CA MET A 199 -4.89 -16.27 -18.77
C MET A 199 -5.27 -15.88 -17.35
N ALA A 200 -4.36 -15.22 -16.61
CA ALA A 200 -4.63 -14.78 -15.25
C ALA A 200 -5.83 -13.81 -15.20
N ASN A 201 -5.89 -12.83 -16.11
CA ASN A 201 -7.00 -11.88 -16.14
C ASN A 201 -8.33 -12.49 -16.61
N ALA A 202 -8.31 -13.50 -17.48
CA ALA A 202 -9.55 -14.16 -17.93
C ALA A 202 -10.18 -15.01 -16.81
N ASP A 203 -9.36 -15.72 -16.04
CA ASP A 203 -9.84 -16.71 -15.07
C ASP A 203 -9.88 -16.17 -13.62
N ARG A 204 -9.40 -14.94 -13.35
CA ARG A 204 -9.35 -14.33 -12.01
C ARG A 204 -10.68 -14.26 -11.27
N GLY A 205 -11.80 -14.19 -12.00
CA GLY A 205 -13.14 -14.19 -11.41
C GLY A 205 -13.46 -15.52 -10.72
N SER A 206 -12.89 -16.62 -11.23
CA SER A 206 -13.04 -17.97 -10.66
C SER A 206 -11.93 -18.31 -9.67
N ASP A 207 -10.67 -17.96 -9.99
CA ASP A 207 -9.52 -18.19 -9.13
C ASP A 207 -8.65 -16.93 -9.05
N PRO A 208 -8.82 -16.13 -7.99
CA PRO A 208 -8.01 -14.94 -7.77
C PRO A 208 -6.52 -15.25 -7.62
N SER A 209 -6.12 -16.46 -7.21
CA SER A 209 -4.70 -16.81 -6.98
C SER A 209 -3.86 -16.80 -8.26
N LEU A 210 -4.48 -16.89 -9.44
CA LEU A 210 -3.80 -16.75 -10.72
C LEU A 210 -3.14 -15.38 -10.90
N MET A 211 -3.59 -14.36 -10.16
CA MET A 211 -2.98 -13.04 -10.15
C MET A 211 -1.67 -12.98 -9.34
N ASP A 212 -1.25 -14.07 -8.68
CA ASP A 212 0.04 -14.13 -7.98
C ASP A 212 1.24 -14.01 -8.94
N ILE A 213 1.01 -14.05 -10.27
CA ILE A 213 2.02 -13.70 -11.27
C ILE A 213 2.58 -12.27 -11.09
N TYR A 214 1.82 -11.37 -10.46
CA TYR A 214 2.21 -10.00 -10.13
C TYR A 214 2.99 -9.90 -8.81
N CYS A 215 3.18 -11.01 -8.09
CA CYS A 215 3.93 -11.07 -6.84
C CYS A 215 5.38 -11.51 -7.06
N ILE A 216 6.30 -10.85 -6.36
CA ILE A 216 7.65 -11.36 -6.13
C ILE A 216 7.58 -12.12 -4.81
N ALA A 217 7.38 -13.44 -4.87
CA ALA A 217 7.44 -14.27 -3.67
C ALA A 217 8.88 -14.25 -3.14
N ILE A 218 9.13 -13.45 -2.11
CA ILE A 218 10.36 -13.51 -1.33
C ILE A 218 10.10 -14.57 -0.27
N ASP A 219 10.97 -15.59 -0.19
CA ASP A 219 10.95 -16.54 0.92
C ASP A 219 11.03 -15.76 2.23
N LYS A 220 9.89 -15.70 2.94
CA LYS A 220 9.79 -14.98 4.20
C LYS A 220 10.67 -15.72 5.21
N VAL A 221 11.78 -15.09 5.60
CA VAL A 221 12.58 -15.57 6.73
C VAL A 221 11.77 -15.32 8.00
N GLU A 222 11.76 -16.32 8.88
CA GLU A 222 11.04 -16.28 10.16
C GLU A 222 11.59 -15.14 11.04
N PRO A 223 10.75 -14.20 11.54
CA PRO A 223 11.20 -13.11 12.40
C PRO A 223 11.71 -13.63 13.75
N LYS A 224 12.54 -12.84 14.44
CA LYS A 224 13.20 -13.23 15.71
C LYS A 224 12.21 -13.77 16.74
N LYS A 225 11.04 -13.14 16.86
CA LYS A 225 9.99 -13.58 17.81
C LYS A 225 9.41 -14.95 17.47
N ASP A 226 9.20 -15.23 16.20
CA ASP A 226 8.64 -16.52 15.76
C ASP A 226 9.71 -17.63 15.93
N VAL A 227 10.96 -17.34 15.58
CA VAL A 227 12.12 -18.20 15.88
C VAL A 227 12.21 -18.49 17.39
N GLN A 228 12.05 -17.47 18.24
CA GLN A 228 12.06 -17.60 19.69
C GLN A 228 10.94 -18.52 20.19
N VAL A 229 9.71 -18.37 19.69
CA VAL A 229 8.58 -19.25 20.04
C VAL A 229 8.87 -20.69 19.64
N ARG A 230 9.37 -20.91 18.41
CA ARG A 230 9.70 -22.24 17.91
C ARG A 230 10.80 -22.90 18.73
N LEU A 231 11.88 -22.18 19.04
CA LEU A 231 12.99 -22.71 19.83
C LEU A 231 12.58 -23.00 21.27
N MET A 232 11.79 -22.14 21.91
CA MET A 232 11.24 -22.39 23.25
C MET A 232 10.32 -23.62 23.28
N ALA A 233 9.48 -23.80 22.25
CA ALA A 233 8.63 -24.98 22.13
C ALA A 233 9.46 -26.26 21.94
N GLN A 234 10.56 -26.20 21.18
CA GLN A 234 11.49 -27.32 21.00
C GLN A 234 12.24 -27.66 22.30
N GLU A 235 12.71 -26.67 23.05
CA GLU A 235 13.32 -26.88 24.38
C GLU A 235 12.33 -27.56 25.33
N GLN A 236 11.06 -27.11 25.32
CA GLN A 236 10.00 -27.68 26.16
C GLN A 236 9.63 -29.11 25.77
N ALA A 237 9.55 -29.41 24.47
CA ALA A 237 9.24 -30.75 23.98
C ALA A 237 10.37 -31.75 24.28
N ASN A 238 11.63 -31.32 24.18
CA ASN A 238 12.80 -32.17 24.39
C ASN A 238 13.23 -32.25 25.87
N ASN A 239 12.71 -31.37 26.73
CA ASN A 239 13.05 -31.24 28.16
C ASN A 239 14.57 -31.11 28.40
N THR A 240 15.26 -30.43 27.50
CA THR A 240 16.71 -30.19 27.54
C THR A 240 16.97 -28.69 27.48
N GLN A 241 17.83 -28.19 28.38
CA GLN A 241 18.34 -26.81 28.35
C GLN A 241 17.23 -25.73 28.34
N LEU A 242 16.14 -26.00 29.07
CA LEU A 242 15.01 -25.08 29.26
C LEU A 242 15.48 -23.68 29.69
N GLY A 243 15.11 -22.67 28.90
CA GLY A 243 15.35 -21.27 29.24
C GLY A 243 16.62 -20.68 28.62
N VAL A 244 17.43 -21.47 27.91
CA VAL A 244 18.58 -20.96 27.14
C VAL A 244 18.11 -20.02 26.04
N THR A 245 17.08 -20.37 25.28
CA THR A 245 16.51 -19.50 24.23
C THR A 245 16.03 -18.16 24.78
N ARG A 246 15.33 -18.17 25.92
CA ARG A 246 14.89 -16.92 26.59
C ARG A 246 16.11 -16.08 26.98
N TRP A 247 17.10 -16.71 27.60
CA TRP A 247 18.30 -16.03 28.07
C TRP A 247 19.12 -15.41 26.93
N VAL A 248 19.32 -16.13 25.82
CA VAL A 248 20.00 -15.61 24.62
C VAL A 248 19.20 -14.47 23.99
N ALA A 249 17.88 -14.60 23.86
CA ALA A 249 17.04 -13.55 23.30
C ALA A 249 17.10 -12.25 24.14
N GLU A 250 17.02 -12.36 25.46
CA GLU A 250 17.15 -11.23 26.40
C GLU A 250 18.55 -10.61 26.37
N ALA A 251 19.60 -11.40 26.19
CA ALA A 251 20.97 -10.92 26.03
C ALA A 251 21.17 -10.17 24.70
N ILE A 252 20.58 -10.63 23.60
CA ILE A 252 20.54 -9.89 22.33
C ILE A 252 19.79 -8.56 22.50
N ASP A 253 18.63 -8.57 23.15
CA ASP A 253 17.88 -7.35 23.45
C ASP A 253 18.73 -6.38 24.29
N LEU A 254 19.49 -6.89 25.27
CA LEU A 254 20.37 -6.08 26.10
C LEU A 254 21.43 -5.34 25.27
N GLN A 255 22.03 -5.99 24.26
CA GLN A 255 22.95 -5.33 23.34
C GLN A 255 22.27 -4.21 22.53
N GLU A 256 21.03 -4.39 22.09
CA GLU A 256 20.27 -3.34 21.42
C GLU A 256 20.02 -2.14 22.34
N HIS A 257 19.71 -2.39 23.63
CA HIS A 257 19.57 -1.32 24.61
C HIS A 257 20.89 -0.58 24.86
N GLN A 258 22.04 -1.27 24.82
CA GLN A 258 23.37 -0.65 24.90
C GLN A 258 23.65 0.26 23.70
N ILE A 259 23.30 -0.17 22.48
CA ILE A 259 23.40 0.65 21.26
C ILE A 259 22.56 1.94 21.39
N GLN A 260 21.32 1.82 21.88
CA GLN A 260 20.44 2.97 22.12
C GLN A 260 21.00 3.95 23.17
N LEU A 261 21.58 3.42 24.25
CA LEU A 261 22.21 4.25 25.27
C LEU A 261 23.46 4.96 24.73
N ALA A 262 24.31 4.26 23.99
CA ALA A 262 25.51 4.82 23.39
C ALA A 262 25.19 6.00 22.47
N ASP A 263 24.14 5.90 21.64
CA ASP A 263 23.67 7.01 20.80
C ASP A 263 23.09 8.17 21.63
N LEU A 264 22.30 7.89 22.68
CA LEU A 264 21.76 8.92 23.55
C LEU A 264 22.87 9.72 24.26
N VAL A 265 23.90 9.04 24.75
CA VAL A 265 25.08 9.66 25.38
C VAL A 265 25.85 10.49 24.36
N ARG A 266 26.04 9.96 23.15
CA ARG A 266 26.75 10.65 22.06
C ARG A 266 26.04 11.92 21.62
N SER A 267 24.73 11.87 21.42
CA SER A 267 23.92 13.00 20.95
C SER A 267 23.88 14.18 21.93
N HIS A 268 24.14 13.94 23.22
CA HIS A 268 24.11 14.97 24.27
C HIS A 268 25.48 15.27 24.90
N ARG A 269 26.58 14.77 24.31
CA ARG A 269 27.94 14.79 24.89
C ARG A 269 28.50 16.19 25.20
N ARG A 270 28.13 17.21 24.43
CA ARG A 270 28.71 18.57 24.54
C ARG A 270 28.07 19.43 25.65
N SER A 271 26.77 19.24 25.96
CA SER A 271 26.08 19.92 27.08
C SER A 271 24.69 19.30 27.30
N PRO A 272 24.57 18.24 28.13
CA PRO A 272 23.28 17.64 28.43
C PRO A 272 22.49 18.52 29.39
N THR A 273 21.20 18.71 29.15
CA THR A 273 20.30 19.35 30.11
C THR A 273 20.14 18.48 31.37
N PRO A 274 19.78 19.04 32.53
CA PRO A 274 19.54 18.23 33.74
C PRO A 274 18.55 17.08 33.52
N SER A 275 17.50 17.30 32.71
CA SER A 275 16.52 16.25 32.38
C SER A 275 17.12 15.13 31.53
N GLN A 276 17.95 15.47 30.54
CA GLN A 276 18.63 14.47 29.70
C GLN A 276 19.66 13.67 30.49
N SER A 277 20.38 14.30 31.41
CA SER A 277 21.30 13.62 32.33
C SER A 277 20.58 12.59 33.22
N VAL A 278 19.38 12.92 33.70
CA VAL A 278 18.52 11.98 34.44
C VAL A 278 18.08 10.82 33.56
N GLU A 279 17.71 11.08 32.30
CA GLU A 279 17.31 10.02 31.36
C GLU A 279 18.48 9.05 31.08
N ILE A 280 19.68 9.57 30.79
CA ILE A 280 20.89 8.78 30.59
C ILE A 280 21.17 7.90 31.82
N GLN A 281 21.10 8.49 33.02
CA GLN A 281 21.36 7.76 34.26
C GLN A 281 20.33 6.66 34.52
N LYS A 282 19.04 6.92 34.28
CA LYS A 282 17.98 5.89 34.38
C LYS A 282 18.22 4.72 33.44
N LYS A 283 18.62 4.99 32.19
CA LYS A 283 18.95 3.93 31.22
C LYS A 283 20.19 3.15 31.63
N ARG A 284 21.24 3.81 32.13
CA ARG A 284 22.45 3.15 32.69
C ARG A 284 22.11 2.22 33.85
N GLU A 285 21.29 2.66 34.80
CA GLU A 285 20.84 1.83 35.93
C GLU A 285 20.02 0.62 35.46
N MET A 286 19.13 0.80 34.49
CA MET A 286 18.34 -0.29 33.92
C MET A 286 19.22 -1.34 33.24
N ILE A 287 20.16 -0.91 32.41
CA ILE A 287 21.07 -1.83 31.70
C ILE A 287 21.98 -2.55 32.70
N LEU A 288 22.49 -1.86 33.72
CA LEU A 288 23.31 -2.50 34.75
C LEU A 288 22.55 -3.58 35.51
N LYS A 289 21.28 -3.31 35.87
CA LYS A 289 20.40 -4.31 36.51
C LYS A 289 20.17 -5.51 35.60
N LYS A 290 19.84 -5.28 34.32
CA LYS A 290 19.64 -6.36 33.33
C LYS A 290 20.92 -7.17 33.13
N LEU A 291 22.08 -6.52 32.97
CA LEU A 291 23.37 -7.19 32.80
C LEU A 291 23.68 -8.11 33.99
N ASN A 292 23.51 -7.63 35.22
CA ASN A 292 23.72 -8.43 36.42
C ASN A 292 22.77 -9.64 36.48
N LEU A 293 21.50 -9.47 36.11
CA LEU A 293 20.52 -10.56 36.03
C LEU A 293 20.92 -11.59 34.98
N THR A 294 21.25 -11.14 33.77
CA THR A 294 21.71 -12.00 32.67
C THR A 294 22.96 -12.79 33.07
N MET A 295 23.89 -12.19 33.81
CA MET A 295 25.08 -12.88 34.32
C MET A 295 24.70 -14.01 35.30
N VAL A 296 23.88 -13.72 36.31
CA VAL A 296 23.46 -14.72 37.32
C VAL A 296 22.66 -15.86 36.66
N GLU A 297 21.73 -15.53 35.76
CA GLU A 297 20.96 -16.54 35.04
C GLU A 297 21.85 -17.40 34.13
N GLY A 298 22.85 -16.80 33.48
CA GLY A 298 23.80 -17.50 32.63
C GLY A 298 24.66 -18.49 33.40
N GLU A 299 25.07 -18.18 34.64
CA GLU A 299 25.84 -19.10 35.48
C GLU A 299 25.04 -20.32 35.93
N VAL A 300 23.73 -20.16 36.13
CA VAL A 300 22.83 -21.27 36.46
C VAL A 300 22.61 -22.15 35.24
N LEU A 301 22.39 -21.55 34.07
CA LEU A 301 22.09 -22.27 32.83
C LEU A 301 23.34 -22.93 32.22
N ILE A 302 24.53 -22.31 32.37
CA ILE A 302 25.79 -22.78 31.79
C ILE A 302 26.92 -22.73 32.85
N PRO A 303 26.90 -23.59 33.89
CA PRO A 303 27.90 -23.55 34.97
C PRO A 303 29.35 -23.79 34.48
N GLN A 304 29.50 -24.47 33.33
CA GLN A 304 30.80 -24.78 32.72
C GLN A 304 31.47 -23.56 32.08
N ALA A 305 30.72 -22.49 31.82
CA ALA A 305 31.20 -21.28 31.16
C ALA A 305 32.08 -20.40 32.04
N ARG A 306 31.91 -20.43 33.37
CA ARG A 306 32.58 -19.53 34.33
C ARG A 306 32.54 -18.06 33.89
N LEU A 307 31.32 -17.56 33.64
CA LEU A 307 31.07 -16.22 33.10
C LEU A 307 31.72 -15.09 33.94
N GLU A 308 31.74 -15.21 35.27
CA GLU A 308 32.45 -14.29 36.16
C GLU A 308 33.95 -14.09 35.84
N GLN A 309 34.62 -15.12 35.30
CA GLN A 309 36.06 -15.08 34.98
C GLN A 309 36.35 -14.50 33.58
N MET A 310 35.32 -14.34 32.74
CA MET A 310 35.46 -13.87 31.35
C MET A 310 35.35 -12.34 31.22
N LEU A 311 35.16 -11.62 32.32
CA LEU A 311 35.13 -10.15 32.39
C LEU A 311 36.55 -9.56 32.28
N GLY A 312 37.09 -9.50 31.06
CA GLY A 312 38.32 -8.80 30.72
C GLY A 312 38.15 -8.00 29.43
N ARG A 313 38.50 -6.69 29.49
CA ARG A 313 38.52 -5.65 28.43
C ARG A 313 37.73 -5.95 27.14
N ALA A 314 36.67 -5.16 26.93
CA ALA A 314 35.97 -5.07 25.64
C ALA A 314 36.93 -4.73 24.48
N PRO A 315 36.83 -5.42 23.33
CA PRO A 315 37.47 -4.95 22.11
C PRO A 315 36.84 -3.61 21.69
N ILE A 316 37.68 -2.74 21.14
CA ILE A 316 37.26 -1.44 20.62
C ILE A 316 36.45 -1.72 19.34
N LEU A 317 35.12 -1.73 19.45
CA LEU A 317 34.25 -1.65 18.28
C LEU A 317 34.61 -0.37 17.53
N HIS A 318 34.86 -0.49 16.23
CA HIS A 318 35.22 0.63 15.38
C HIS A 318 34.06 1.66 15.41
N GLU A 319 34.25 2.77 16.12
CA GLU A 319 33.21 3.76 16.38
C GLU A 319 32.81 4.48 15.08
N ILE A 320 31.70 4.06 14.46
CA ILE A 320 31.10 4.77 13.33
C ILE A 320 30.38 6.03 13.87
N CYS A 321 30.76 7.21 13.38
CA CYS A 321 30.08 8.47 13.70
C CYS A 321 28.66 8.50 13.10
N LEU A 322 27.64 8.58 13.97
CA LEU A 322 26.21 8.70 13.61
C LEU A 322 25.79 10.13 13.23
N CYS A 323 26.75 11.03 13.25
CA CYS A 323 26.73 12.44 12.88
C CYS A 323 27.03 12.54 11.38
N ASN A 324 26.42 13.48 10.65
CA ASN A 324 26.48 13.54 9.18
C ASN A 324 27.92 13.47 8.61
N ASP A 325 28.10 13.13 7.33
CA ASP A 325 29.44 13.04 6.68
C ASP A 325 30.24 14.36 6.71
N GLU A 326 29.59 15.47 7.08
CA GLU A 326 30.16 16.81 7.28
C GLU A 326 30.36 17.17 8.78
N CYS A 327 30.36 16.21 9.71
CA CYS A 327 30.71 16.52 11.09
C CYS A 327 32.24 16.63 11.25
N THR A 328 32.69 17.65 11.99
CA THR A 328 34.11 17.79 12.41
C THR A 328 34.51 16.80 13.53
N CYS A 329 33.63 15.88 13.89
CA CYS A 329 33.82 14.96 14.98
C CYS A 329 34.60 13.69 14.62
N ALA A 330 34.82 13.41 13.33
CA ALA A 330 35.85 12.48 12.88
C ALA A 330 37.27 13.04 13.15
N ASP A 331 37.47 14.35 12.93
CA ASP A 331 38.77 15.02 13.16
C ASP A 331 39.08 15.19 14.66
N GLU A 332 38.06 15.38 15.51
CA GLU A 332 38.23 15.41 16.98
C GLU A 332 38.57 14.02 17.58
N MET A 333 38.27 12.91 16.89
CA MET A 333 38.60 11.55 17.37
C MET A 333 40.09 11.22 17.26
N ALA A 334 40.80 11.74 16.25
CA ALA A 334 42.25 11.55 16.12
C ALA A 334 43.05 12.21 17.27
N MET A 335 42.47 13.21 17.95
CA MET A 335 43.10 13.92 19.06
C MET A 335 42.86 13.30 20.45
N LEU A 336 42.04 12.25 20.57
CA LEU A 336 41.66 11.63 21.85
C LEU A 336 42.33 10.27 22.14
N LEU A 337 43.42 9.96 21.44
CA LEU A 337 44.30 8.79 21.69
C LEU A 337 45.08 8.84 23.03
N ASN A 338 44.62 9.59 24.03
CA ASN A 338 45.18 9.57 25.38
C ASN A 338 44.09 9.18 26.41
N PRO A 339 44.08 7.93 26.90
CA PRO A 339 43.02 7.41 27.74
C PRO A 339 43.21 7.86 29.19
N ARG A 340 42.20 8.49 29.78
CA ARG A 340 41.97 8.35 31.23
C ARG A 340 41.01 7.18 31.43
N PRO A 341 41.35 6.16 32.23
CA PRO A 341 40.46 5.05 32.49
C PRO A 341 39.27 5.56 33.30
N LYS A 342 38.11 5.70 32.67
CA LYS A 342 36.84 5.82 33.38
C LYS A 342 36.38 4.43 33.82
N PRO A 343 35.61 4.32 34.92
CA PRO A 343 34.90 3.09 35.25
C PRO A 343 34.14 2.58 34.02
N LEU A 344 34.12 1.27 33.80
CA LEU A 344 33.50 0.63 32.64
C LEU A 344 32.11 1.24 32.40
N ASP A 345 31.99 2.10 31.38
CA ASP A 345 30.72 2.72 31.04
C ASP A 345 29.77 1.58 30.59
N VAL A 346 28.60 1.48 31.23
CA VAL A 346 27.67 0.33 31.11
C VAL A 346 27.23 0.08 29.66
N GLU A 347 27.22 1.14 28.84
CA GLU A 347 27.01 1.09 27.39
C GLU A 347 28.04 0.28 26.59
N HIS A 348 29.24 0.01 27.14
CA HIS A 348 30.31 -0.76 26.49
C HIS A 348 30.67 -2.03 27.27
N ALA A 349 29.84 -2.44 28.23
CA ALA A 349 30.04 -3.67 28.96
C ALA A 349 29.79 -4.88 28.05
N ILE A 350 30.65 -5.89 28.13
CA ILE A 350 30.48 -7.13 27.35
C ILE A 350 29.24 -7.87 27.85
N VAL A 351 28.33 -8.21 26.94
CA VAL A 351 27.21 -9.12 27.21
C VAL A 351 27.67 -10.56 26.95
N PRO A 352 27.42 -11.52 27.85
CA PRO A 352 27.91 -12.89 27.74
C PRO A 352 27.16 -13.68 26.66
N LEU A 353 27.56 -13.51 25.39
CA LEU A 353 27.03 -14.24 24.24
C LEU A 353 28.16 -14.97 23.51
N PRO A 354 27.88 -16.10 22.82
CA PRO A 354 28.92 -16.83 22.10
C PRO A 354 29.65 -15.93 21.09
N SER A 355 28.93 -15.02 20.44
CA SER A 355 29.49 -14.03 19.51
C SER A 355 30.44 -13.01 20.15
N SER A 356 30.44 -12.84 21.48
CA SER A 356 31.23 -11.83 22.19
C SER A 356 32.66 -12.29 22.52
N PHE A 357 33.00 -13.57 22.28
CA PHE A 357 34.28 -14.15 22.69
C PHE A 357 34.96 -14.96 21.59
N ASP A 358 36.26 -14.76 21.39
CA ASP A 358 37.05 -15.51 20.38
C ASP A 358 37.28 -16.99 20.77
N THR A 359 37.35 -17.29 22.06
CA THR A 359 37.56 -18.65 22.58
C THR A 359 36.32 -19.15 23.32
N ARG A 360 35.70 -20.21 22.79
CA ARG A 360 34.44 -20.77 23.30
C ARG A 360 34.69 -21.76 24.45
N PRO A 361 34.13 -21.54 25.65
CA PRO A 361 34.19 -22.50 26.74
C PRO A 361 33.38 -23.78 26.44
N GLY A 362 33.65 -24.87 27.15
CA GLY A 362 32.84 -26.09 27.06
C GLY A 362 31.38 -25.85 27.49
N GLY A 363 30.42 -26.46 26.79
CA GLY A 363 28.98 -26.37 27.10
C GLY A 363 28.18 -25.33 26.30
N TRP A 364 28.81 -24.60 25.38
CA TRP A 364 28.16 -23.54 24.58
C TRP A 364 27.57 -23.99 23.24
N SER A 365 27.72 -25.26 22.85
CA SER A 365 27.31 -25.74 21.52
C SER A 365 25.83 -25.48 21.19
N HIS A 366 24.94 -25.68 22.15
CA HIS A 366 23.52 -25.39 21.98
C HIS A 366 23.22 -23.89 21.98
N VAL A 367 23.90 -23.13 22.84
CA VAL A 367 23.77 -21.67 22.95
C VAL A 367 24.20 -21.00 21.65
N GLU A 368 25.26 -21.50 21.00
CA GLU A 368 25.72 -21.06 19.69
C GLU A 368 24.65 -21.27 18.61
N THR A 369 24.04 -22.46 18.58
CA THR A 369 23.00 -22.79 17.60
C THR A 369 21.75 -21.92 17.78
N VAL A 370 21.38 -21.66 19.04
CA VAL A 370 20.25 -20.81 19.42
C VAL A 370 20.56 -19.35 19.09
N GLU A 371 21.76 -18.86 19.41
CA GLU A 371 22.18 -17.50 19.05
C GLU A 371 22.17 -17.33 17.53
N GLU A 372 22.76 -18.24 16.76
CA GLU A 372 22.80 -18.16 15.29
C GLU A 372 21.41 -18.00 14.69
N GLN A 373 20.44 -18.84 15.09
CA GLN A 373 19.06 -18.75 14.60
C GLN A 373 18.39 -17.43 15.01
N LEU A 374 18.56 -16.98 16.26
CA LEU A 374 18.00 -15.72 16.72
C LEU A 374 18.65 -14.51 16.05
N ARG A 375 19.94 -14.57 15.71
CA ARG A 375 20.67 -13.53 14.97
C ARG A 375 20.21 -13.43 13.53
N VAL A 376 19.92 -14.54 12.86
CA VAL A 376 19.32 -14.54 11.52
C VAL A 376 17.95 -13.85 11.57
N GLY A 377 17.10 -14.19 12.54
CA GLY A 377 15.81 -13.52 12.75
C GLY A 377 15.96 -12.03 13.07
N GLN A 378 16.91 -11.65 13.93
CA GLN A 378 17.22 -10.25 14.29
C GLN A 378 17.68 -9.46 13.05
N ALA A 379 18.59 -10.01 12.25
CA ALA A 379 19.09 -9.38 11.04
C ALA A 379 17.98 -9.19 10.01
N HIS A 380 17.06 -10.15 9.88
CA HIS A 380 15.92 -10.02 8.98
C HIS A 380 14.94 -8.91 9.43
N GLU A 381 14.58 -8.87 10.72
CA GLU A 381 13.74 -7.81 11.28
C GLU A 381 14.40 -6.42 11.13
N ALA A 382 15.70 -6.33 11.41
CA ALA A 382 16.46 -5.09 11.25
C ALA A 382 16.57 -4.67 9.77
N LEU A 383 16.69 -5.62 8.84
CA LEU A 383 16.74 -5.34 7.40
C LEU A 383 15.39 -4.83 6.89
N GLU A 384 14.29 -5.41 7.36
CA GLU A 384 12.96 -4.97 6.98
C GLU A 384 12.63 -3.58 7.55
N ALA A 385 12.97 -3.33 8.82
CA ALA A 385 12.88 -2.01 9.41
C ALA A 385 13.72 -0.98 8.62
N LEU A 386 14.94 -1.34 8.23
CA LEU A 386 15.81 -0.51 7.42
C LEU A 386 15.21 -0.21 6.03
N ARG A 387 14.58 -1.19 5.37
CA ARG A 387 13.87 -0.98 4.10
C ARG A 387 12.71 0.00 4.26
N VAL A 388 11.90 -0.16 5.31
CA VAL A 388 10.79 0.74 5.62
C VAL A 388 11.28 2.17 5.88
N GLU A 389 12.37 2.33 6.63
CA GLU A 389 12.93 3.66 6.92
C GLU A 389 13.57 4.30 5.67
N ILE A 390 14.28 3.53 4.84
CA ILE A 390 14.79 4.03 3.54
C ILE A 390 13.63 4.41 2.63
N ALA A 391 12.54 3.63 2.64
CA ALA A 391 11.34 3.92 1.88
C ALA A 391 10.69 5.23 2.38
N HIS A 392 10.48 5.38 3.67
CA HIS A 392 9.96 6.61 4.27
C HIS A 392 10.86 7.82 4.01
N LYS A 393 12.18 7.67 4.09
CA LYS A 393 13.15 8.71 3.69
C LYS A 393 12.91 9.12 2.24
N SER A 394 12.78 8.15 1.34
CA SER A 394 12.55 8.37 -0.09
C SER A 394 11.24 9.14 -0.35
N TYR A 395 10.16 8.75 0.33
CA TYR A 395 8.89 9.48 0.31
C TYR A 395 9.03 10.93 0.80
N LEU A 396 9.73 11.16 1.92
CA LEU A 396 9.95 12.51 2.44
C LEU A 396 10.76 13.38 1.46
N TYR A 397 11.70 12.79 0.72
CA TYR A 397 12.42 13.51 -0.34
C TYR A 397 11.49 13.90 -1.49
N TRP A 398 10.62 12.99 -1.95
CA TRP A 398 9.62 13.28 -2.97
C TRP A 398 8.61 14.35 -2.52
N ALA A 399 8.01 14.19 -1.34
CA ALA A 399 7.06 15.16 -0.78
C ALA A 399 7.69 16.55 -0.58
N ASN A 400 8.99 16.61 -0.32
CA ASN A 400 9.72 17.87 -0.21
C ASN A 400 10.07 18.51 -1.56
N GLN A 401 10.04 17.79 -2.69
CA GLN A 401 10.19 18.39 -4.02
C GLN A 401 9.01 19.32 -4.36
N GLY A 402 7.78 18.93 -3.98
CA GLY A 402 6.58 19.77 -4.14
C GLY A 402 6.53 21.02 -3.25
N THR A 403 7.37 21.10 -2.20
CA THR A 403 7.50 22.28 -1.34
C THR A 403 8.69 23.17 -1.71
N ALA A 404 9.34 22.93 -2.86
CA ALA A 404 10.41 23.78 -3.38
C ALA A 404 9.99 25.26 -3.56
N SER A 405 8.69 25.49 -3.79
CA SER A 405 8.00 26.78 -3.89
C SER A 405 7.52 27.36 -2.53
N ALA A 406 7.63 26.62 -1.43
CA ALA A 406 7.27 27.09 -0.09
C ALA A 406 8.49 27.72 0.64
N GLY A 407 8.23 28.77 1.42
CA GLY A 407 9.26 29.61 2.07
C GLY A 407 10.25 28.86 2.98
N LYS A 408 11.34 29.55 3.37
CA LYS A 408 12.50 29.01 4.12
C LYS A 408 12.15 28.10 5.32
N LYS A 409 11.09 28.43 6.07
CA LYS A 409 10.64 27.65 7.24
C LYS A 409 10.11 26.25 6.87
N ALA A 410 9.40 26.11 5.75
CA ALA A 410 8.88 24.82 5.29
C ALA A 410 10.03 23.89 4.86
N LYS A 411 11.01 24.44 4.13
CA LYS A 411 12.24 23.72 3.73
C LYS A 411 13.00 23.19 4.95
N THR A 412 13.23 24.02 5.96
CA THR A 412 13.94 23.59 7.19
C THR A 412 13.20 22.48 7.94
N ARG A 413 11.86 22.49 7.96
CA ARG A 413 11.07 21.41 8.58
C ARG A 413 11.19 20.10 7.80
N GLY A 414 11.12 20.16 6.45
CA GLY A 414 11.31 19.00 5.58
C GLY A 414 12.67 18.33 5.75
N TYR A 415 13.75 19.12 5.74
CA TYR A 415 15.11 18.59 5.98
C TYR A 415 15.32 18.06 7.40
N ASN A 416 14.68 18.66 8.41
CA ASN A 416 14.73 18.11 9.77
C ASN A 416 14.02 16.75 9.88
N ALA A 417 12.91 16.55 9.16
CA ALA A 417 12.22 15.26 9.10
C ALA A 417 13.12 14.19 8.44
N ILE A 418 13.74 14.52 7.30
CA ILE A 418 14.72 13.64 6.63
C ILE A 418 15.87 13.28 7.58
N ARG A 419 16.44 14.27 8.28
CA ARG A 419 17.54 14.06 9.23
C ARG A 419 17.15 13.14 10.39
N ASN A 420 15.89 13.17 10.81
CA ASN A 420 15.42 12.27 11.87
C ASN A 420 15.29 10.83 11.35
N VAL A 421 14.83 10.62 10.12
CA VAL A 421 14.81 9.29 9.50
C VAL A 421 16.23 8.77 9.29
N ASP A 422 17.18 9.62 8.87
CA ASP A 422 18.60 9.22 8.76
C ASP A 422 19.22 8.77 10.08
N LYS A 423 18.79 9.34 11.21
CA LYS A 423 19.20 8.86 12.53
C LYS A 423 18.63 7.48 12.82
N GLY A 424 17.38 7.21 12.46
CA GLY A 424 16.77 5.88 12.51
C GLY A 424 17.57 4.88 11.69
N ILE A 425 17.88 5.22 10.44
CA ILE A 425 18.59 4.29 9.54
C ILE A 425 19.95 3.90 10.11
N ARG A 426 20.68 4.88 10.66
CA ARG A 426 22.01 4.66 11.24
C ARG A 426 21.96 3.85 12.55
N PHE A 427 20.81 3.75 13.21
CA PHE A 427 20.61 2.88 14.37
C PHE A 427 20.80 1.40 14.01
N HIS A 428 20.46 1.01 12.79
CA HIS A 428 20.58 -0.37 12.32
C HIS A 428 22.02 -0.76 11.94
N TYR A 429 22.95 0.19 11.77
CA TYR A 429 24.30 -0.10 11.24
C TYR A 429 25.10 -1.09 12.11
N PRO A 430 25.11 -0.98 13.45
CA PRO A 430 25.89 -1.90 14.28
C PRO A 430 25.40 -3.35 14.25
N ILE A 431 24.20 -3.61 13.72
CA ILE A 431 23.64 -4.96 13.57
C ILE A 431 24.30 -5.69 12.39
N PHE A 432 24.86 -4.97 11.41
CA PHE A 432 25.42 -5.53 10.18
C PHE A 432 26.89 -5.11 9.99
N GLU A 433 27.76 -6.05 9.61
CA GLU A 433 29.18 -5.74 9.37
C GLU A 433 29.44 -4.96 8.07
N GLU A 434 28.54 -5.03 7.07
CA GLU A 434 28.77 -4.51 5.70
C GLU A 434 27.99 -3.22 5.34
N ILE A 435 27.22 -2.61 6.24
CA ILE A 435 26.44 -1.41 5.90
C ILE A 435 27.33 -0.17 5.79
N LYS A 436 27.24 0.50 4.63
CA LYS A 436 27.89 1.77 4.34
C LYS A 436 26.83 2.84 4.05
N PRO A 437 27.11 4.14 4.23
CA PRO A 437 26.17 5.23 3.90
C PRO A 437 25.65 5.22 2.46
N GLU A 438 26.42 4.67 1.52
CA GLU A 438 26.00 4.50 0.13
C GLU A 438 24.86 3.50 -0.05
N HIS A 439 24.74 2.50 0.82
CA HIS A 439 23.71 1.47 0.76
C HIS A 439 22.32 2.00 1.17
N THR A 440 22.26 3.10 1.94
CA THR A 440 21.03 3.66 2.54
C THR A 440 20.60 4.99 1.90
N LYS A 441 21.13 5.26 0.71
CA LYS A 441 20.68 6.37 -0.13
C LYS A 441 19.21 6.19 -0.51
N VAL A 442 18.56 7.31 -0.76
CA VAL A 442 17.18 7.35 -1.27
C VAL A 442 17.10 6.50 -2.53
N VAL A 443 16.20 5.52 -2.53
CA VAL A 443 15.96 4.68 -3.70
C VAL A 443 14.73 5.23 -4.39
N THR A 444 14.96 6.07 -5.39
CA THR A 444 13.89 6.62 -6.23
C THR A 444 13.07 5.51 -6.89
N ASN A 445 13.70 4.37 -7.17
CA ASN A 445 13.16 3.21 -7.86
C ASN A 445 12.10 2.43 -7.03
N VAL A 446 12.03 2.61 -5.70
CA VAL A 446 11.05 1.89 -4.84
C VAL A 446 9.68 2.57 -4.87
N TYR A 447 9.63 3.88 -5.12
CA TYR A 447 8.39 4.67 -5.22
C TYR A 447 8.07 5.11 -6.65
N ASP A 448 9.08 5.34 -7.47
CA ASP A 448 8.96 5.59 -8.90
C ASP A 448 9.91 4.65 -9.63
N PRO A 449 9.48 3.38 -9.85
CA PRO A 449 10.25 2.36 -10.58
C PRO A 449 10.66 2.78 -11.99
N ASN A 450 10.13 3.92 -12.46
CA ASN A 450 10.16 4.40 -13.81
C ASN A 450 10.84 5.78 -13.96
N ALA A 451 11.42 6.33 -12.90
CA ALA A 451 12.06 7.64 -12.98
C ALA A 451 13.29 7.60 -13.91
N ARG A 452 13.37 8.60 -14.80
CA ARG A 452 14.43 8.75 -15.84
C ARG A 452 15.85 8.57 -15.29
N GLY A 453 16.70 7.82 -16.00
CA GLY A 453 18.15 7.75 -15.75
C GLY A 453 18.59 6.71 -14.70
N GLN A 454 17.71 5.79 -14.31
CA GLN A 454 17.98 4.77 -13.28
C GLN A 454 18.65 3.48 -13.81
N HIS A 455 18.86 3.34 -15.12
CA HIS A 455 19.40 2.13 -15.76
C HIS A 455 20.78 1.69 -15.26
N ASP A 456 21.59 2.63 -14.73
CA ASP A 456 22.92 2.36 -14.18
C ASP A 456 22.98 2.31 -12.64
N VAL A 457 21.85 2.51 -11.94
CA VAL A 457 21.84 2.51 -10.46
C VAL A 457 21.64 1.09 -9.95
N THR A 458 22.75 0.40 -9.68
CA THR A 458 22.73 -0.90 -9.01
C THR A 458 22.03 -0.76 -7.66
N LEU A 459 20.89 -1.45 -7.48
CA LEU A 459 20.18 -1.46 -6.20
C LEU A 459 21.11 -1.98 -5.10
N SER A 460 21.12 -1.29 -3.96
CA SER A 460 21.89 -1.68 -2.79
C SER A 460 21.57 -3.12 -2.37
N TRP A 461 22.54 -3.83 -1.79
CA TRP A 461 22.35 -5.21 -1.32
C TRP A 461 21.21 -5.37 -0.31
N ILE A 462 20.81 -4.27 0.35
CA ILE A 462 19.63 -4.20 1.22
C ILE A 462 18.36 -4.67 0.49
N TRP A 463 18.27 -4.38 -0.81
CA TRP A 463 17.16 -4.76 -1.69
C TRP A 463 17.42 -6.07 -2.44
N THR A 464 18.65 -6.59 -2.39
CA THR A 464 19.07 -7.76 -3.15
C THR A 464 19.64 -8.89 -2.28
N ILE A 465 19.40 -8.91 -0.96
CA ILE A 465 20.10 -9.83 -0.04
C ILE A 465 19.83 -11.32 -0.32
N ASN A 466 18.69 -11.65 -0.93
CA ASN A 466 18.40 -13.00 -1.45
C ASN A 466 19.09 -13.32 -2.80
N THR A 467 20.03 -12.50 -3.26
CA THR A 467 20.68 -12.63 -4.59
C THR A 467 22.19 -12.93 -4.52
N LYS A 468 22.79 -13.03 -3.33
CA LYS A 468 24.27 -13.14 -3.17
C LYS A 468 24.86 -14.55 -3.32
N SER A 469 24.05 -15.60 -3.51
CA SER A 469 24.58 -16.90 -3.97
C SER A 469 24.62 -16.93 -5.51
N ASN A 470 25.68 -17.40 -6.15
CA ASN A 470 25.60 -17.80 -7.57
C ASN A 470 24.84 -19.14 -7.69
N SER A 471 23.68 -19.22 -7.01
CA SER A 471 22.76 -20.36 -7.00
C SER A 471 21.83 -20.26 -8.22
N PRO A 472 21.47 -21.39 -8.86
CA PRO A 472 20.38 -21.45 -9.84
C PRO A 472 19.07 -20.78 -9.36
N GLU A 473 18.84 -20.75 -8.04
CA GLU A 473 17.69 -20.10 -7.40
C GLU A 473 17.70 -18.57 -7.59
N ASN A 474 18.88 -17.95 -7.68
CA ASN A 474 19.01 -16.49 -7.81
C ASN A 474 18.80 -16.02 -9.24
N ALA A 475 19.17 -16.85 -10.23
CA ALA A 475 18.79 -16.63 -11.63
C ALA A 475 17.27 -16.73 -11.81
N ALA A 476 16.63 -17.69 -11.14
CA ALA A 476 15.17 -17.84 -11.14
C ALA A 476 14.48 -16.64 -10.46
N TYR A 477 15.02 -16.17 -9.33
CA TYR A 477 14.53 -14.98 -8.63
C TYR A 477 14.64 -13.72 -9.51
N LEU A 478 15.81 -13.44 -10.09
CA LEU A 478 15.98 -12.28 -10.96
C LEU A 478 15.08 -12.36 -12.19
N ALA A 479 14.96 -13.54 -12.81
CA ALA A 479 14.02 -13.75 -13.91
C ALA A 479 12.57 -13.47 -13.49
N LYS A 480 12.19 -13.82 -12.25
CA LYS A 480 10.87 -13.52 -11.67
C LYS A 480 10.68 -12.02 -11.43
N VAL A 481 11.70 -11.32 -10.93
CA VAL A 481 11.67 -9.87 -10.76
C VAL A 481 11.48 -9.15 -12.09
N TYR A 482 12.25 -9.53 -13.13
CA TYR A 482 12.09 -8.97 -14.48
C TYR A 482 10.70 -9.25 -15.05
N GLN A 483 10.21 -10.47 -14.90
CA GLN A 483 8.86 -10.85 -15.31
C GLN A 483 7.81 -9.96 -14.62
N VAL A 484 7.84 -9.85 -13.29
CA VAL A 484 6.84 -9.08 -12.53
C VAL A 484 6.88 -7.61 -12.90
N ASN A 485 8.08 -7.02 -13.02
CA ASN A 485 8.23 -5.62 -13.39
C ASN A 485 7.71 -5.36 -14.82
N TRP A 486 8.02 -6.23 -15.78
CA TRP A 486 7.50 -6.12 -17.14
C TRP A 486 5.98 -6.26 -17.18
N ILE A 487 5.42 -7.22 -16.45
CA ILE A 487 3.96 -7.43 -16.35
C ILE A 487 3.29 -6.19 -15.76
N ARG A 488 3.82 -5.63 -14.66
CA ARG A 488 3.27 -4.42 -14.01
C ARG A 488 3.36 -3.18 -14.91
N ALA A 489 4.48 -2.98 -15.59
CA ALA A 489 4.66 -1.87 -16.53
C ALA A 489 3.72 -2.00 -17.73
N THR A 490 3.56 -3.22 -18.26
CA THR A 490 2.60 -3.54 -19.33
C THR A 490 1.18 -3.21 -18.89
N SER A 491 0.75 -3.68 -17.72
CA SER A 491 -0.58 -3.38 -17.18
C SER A 491 -0.80 -1.88 -16.98
N ARG A 492 0.18 -1.15 -16.42
CA ARG A 492 0.07 0.32 -16.23
C ARG A 492 -0.12 1.04 -17.57
N ARG A 493 0.63 0.69 -18.62
CA ARG A 493 0.45 1.27 -19.95
C ARG A 493 -0.93 0.95 -20.52
N ASP A 494 -1.30 -0.33 -20.52
CA ASP A 494 -2.56 -0.80 -21.11
C ASP A 494 -3.77 -0.17 -20.41
N TRP A 495 -3.65 0.03 -19.10
CA TRP A 495 -4.62 0.72 -18.26
C TRP A 495 -4.87 2.18 -18.69
N TRP A 496 -3.81 2.96 -18.88
CA TRP A 496 -3.94 4.35 -19.35
C TRP A 496 -4.43 4.45 -20.80
N ASN A 497 -4.01 3.52 -21.65
CA ASN A 497 -4.50 3.45 -23.02
C ASN A 497 -6.01 3.13 -23.08
N GLU A 498 -6.47 2.23 -22.21
CA GLU A 498 -7.89 1.96 -22.00
C GLU A 498 -8.62 3.20 -21.45
N GLU A 499 -8.08 3.88 -20.44
CA GLU A 499 -8.68 5.09 -19.85
C GLU A 499 -8.90 6.19 -20.89
N ILE A 500 -7.92 6.44 -21.78
CA ILE A 500 -8.07 7.40 -22.88
C ILE A 500 -9.29 7.03 -23.75
N SER A 501 -9.44 5.74 -24.06
CA SER A 501 -10.55 5.23 -24.87
C SER A 501 -11.89 5.35 -24.15
N LEU A 502 -11.92 5.07 -22.85
CA LEU A 502 -13.11 5.18 -22.00
C LEU A 502 -13.57 6.63 -21.83
N VAL A 503 -12.66 7.55 -21.51
CA VAL A 503 -12.99 8.98 -21.34
C VAL A 503 -13.47 9.59 -22.66
N LYS A 504 -12.84 9.26 -23.80
CA LYS A 504 -13.31 9.69 -25.12
C LYS A 504 -14.71 9.13 -25.44
N SER A 505 -14.98 7.89 -25.05
CA SER A 505 -16.31 7.29 -25.17
C SER A 505 -17.33 7.93 -24.23
N GLU A 506 -16.93 8.35 -23.03
CA GLU A 506 -17.80 9.04 -22.07
C GLU A 506 -18.17 10.44 -22.57
N MET A 507 -17.26 11.15 -23.23
CA MET A 507 -17.55 12.41 -23.92
C MET A 507 -18.64 12.23 -24.99
N ASP A 508 -18.55 11.17 -25.78
CA ASP A 508 -19.57 10.86 -26.80
C ASP A 508 -20.91 10.47 -26.18
N ARG A 509 -20.90 9.59 -25.17
CA ARG A 509 -22.10 9.20 -24.43
C ARG A 509 -22.77 10.39 -23.74
N PHE A 510 -22.01 11.36 -23.25
CA PHE A 510 -22.57 12.55 -22.61
C PHE A 510 -23.34 13.43 -23.62
N VAL A 511 -22.80 13.63 -24.83
CA VAL A 511 -23.50 14.36 -25.89
C VAL A 511 -24.79 13.62 -26.28
N GLN A 512 -24.72 12.30 -26.48
CA GLN A 512 -25.90 11.48 -26.77
C GLN A 512 -26.94 11.51 -25.64
N TYR A 513 -26.48 11.50 -24.39
CA TYR A 513 -27.34 11.65 -23.23
C TYR A 513 -28.08 12.99 -23.25
N CYS A 514 -27.39 14.10 -23.54
CA CYS A 514 -28.02 15.41 -23.70
C CYS A 514 -29.08 15.42 -24.81
N THR A 515 -28.78 14.83 -25.97
CA THR A 515 -29.76 14.67 -27.07
C THR A 515 -30.99 13.88 -26.60
N LYS A 516 -30.78 12.71 -25.99
CA LYS A 516 -31.87 11.86 -25.50
C LYS A 516 -32.73 12.56 -24.45
N ARG A 517 -32.12 13.34 -23.54
CA ARG A 517 -32.83 14.14 -22.55
C ARG A 517 -33.62 15.28 -23.18
N SER A 518 -33.10 15.91 -24.23
CA SER A 518 -33.81 16.93 -25.00
C SER A 518 -35.07 16.35 -25.66
N GLU A 519 -34.94 15.21 -26.35
CA GLU A 519 -36.07 14.49 -26.97
C GLU A 519 -37.12 14.05 -25.94
N THR A 520 -36.66 13.53 -24.79
CA THR A 520 -37.54 13.10 -23.71
C THR A 520 -38.32 14.27 -23.15
N ALA A 521 -37.67 15.42 -22.92
CA ALA A 521 -38.35 16.63 -22.46
C ALA A 521 -39.37 17.13 -23.48
N HIS A 522 -39.05 17.05 -24.78
CA HIS A 522 -39.97 17.42 -25.85
C HIS A 522 -41.24 16.53 -25.88
N SER A 523 -41.10 15.24 -25.54
CA SER A 523 -42.22 14.30 -25.47
C SER A 523 -43.25 14.61 -24.36
N TRP A 524 -42.92 15.52 -23.44
CA TRP A 524 -43.84 15.94 -22.36
C TRP A 524 -44.88 16.95 -22.82
N MET A 525 -44.83 17.40 -24.07
CA MET A 525 -45.84 18.29 -24.65
C MET A 525 -47.20 17.59 -24.79
N GLY A 526 -48.29 18.38 -24.82
CA GLY A 526 -49.66 17.90 -25.01
C GLY A 526 -50.54 17.94 -23.76
N TYR A 527 -50.06 18.56 -22.67
CA TYR A 527 -50.82 18.74 -21.42
C TYR A 527 -51.32 20.19 -21.22
N GLY A 528 -51.05 21.07 -22.20
CA GLY A 528 -51.57 22.44 -22.35
C GLY A 528 -50.52 23.53 -22.15
N ASP A 529 -50.81 24.73 -22.67
CA ASP A 529 -50.22 26.04 -22.33
C ASP A 529 -48.85 25.97 -21.62
N GLY A 530 -48.92 26.18 -20.29
CA GLY A 530 -47.77 26.23 -19.39
C GLY A 530 -46.91 24.98 -19.31
N CYS A 531 -47.50 23.80 -19.47
CA CYS A 531 -46.76 22.53 -19.47
C CYS A 531 -45.91 22.39 -20.74
N ASP A 532 -46.45 22.82 -21.88
CA ASP A 532 -45.76 22.75 -23.16
C ASP A 532 -44.59 23.73 -23.20
N GLU A 533 -44.76 24.94 -22.65
CA GLU A 533 -43.66 25.91 -22.54
C GLU A 533 -42.55 25.44 -21.60
N TYR A 534 -42.90 24.79 -20.49
CA TYR A 534 -41.91 24.19 -19.60
C TYR A 534 -41.14 23.05 -20.30
N ALA A 535 -41.85 22.16 -21.01
CA ALA A 535 -41.26 21.06 -21.77
C ALA A 535 -40.26 21.57 -22.83
N LEU A 536 -40.65 22.60 -23.61
CA LEU A 536 -39.78 23.25 -24.57
C LEU A 536 -38.54 23.88 -23.93
N ARG A 537 -38.71 24.55 -22.78
CA ARG A 537 -37.58 25.13 -22.04
C ARG A 537 -36.59 24.07 -21.57
N GLN A 538 -37.08 22.93 -21.06
CA GLN A 538 -36.23 21.82 -20.63
C GLN A 538 -35.50 21.20 -21.83
N ALA A 539 -36.20 20.99 -22.95
CA ALA A 539 -35.61 20.47 -24.17
C ALA A 539 -34.48 21.38 -24.70
N ASP A 540 -34.70 22.70 -24.73
CA ASP A 540 -33.70 23.67 -25.17
C ASP A 540 -32.48 23.73 -24.24
N MET A 541 -32.69 23.61 -22.92
CA MET A 541 -31.59 23.55 -21.95
C MET A 541 -30.66 22.36 -22.23
N TRP A 542 -31.21 21.15 -22.41
CA TRP A 542 -30.42 19.94 -22.69
C TRP A 542 -29.71 20.03 -24.05
N ARG A 543 -30.39 20.58 -25.06
CA ARG A 543 -29.80 20.82 -26.38
C ARG A 543 -28.58 21.74 -26.29
N ARG A 544 -28.72 22.90 -25.64
CA ARG A 544 -27.61 23.85 -25.46
C ARG A 544 -26.43 23.25 -24.70
N LEU A 545 -26.71 22.41 -23.70
CA LEU A 545 -25.66 21.71 -22.95
C LEU A 545 -24.90 20.73 -23.85
N GLY A 546 -25.60 19.98 -24.70
CA GLY A 546 -24.99 19.09 -25.69
C GLY A 546 -24.19 19.84 -26.76
N ASP A 547 -24.73 20.96 -27.29
CA ASP A 547 -24.04 21.83 -28.25
C ASP A 547 -22.76 22.42 -27.64
N TRP A 548 -22.82 22.86 -26.38
CA TRP A 548 -21.66 23.37 -25.65
C TRP A 548 -20.61 22.27 -25.43
N ALA A 549 -21.03 21.06 -25.02
CA ALA A 549 -20.15 19.91 -24.86
C ALA A 549 -19.42 19.57 -26.16
N LEU A 550 -20.16 19.46 -27.28
CA LEU A 550 -19.61 19.17 -28.59
C LEU A 550 -18.52 20.18 -29.01
N ALA A 551 -18.82 21.47 -28.86
CA ALA A 551 -17.89 22.54 -29.21
C ALA A 551 -16.63 22.50 -28.33
N GLU A 552 -16.80 22.35 -27.01
CA GLU A 552 -15.68 22.34 -26.05
C GLU A 552 -14.79 21.11 -26.18
N PHE A 553 -15.37 19.92 -26.41
CA PHE A 553 -14.64 18.68 -26.60
C PHE A 553 -13.75 18.73 -27.85
N LEU A 554 -14.26 19.30 -28.95
CA LEU A 554 -13.47 19.52 -30.15
C LEU A 554 -12.39 20.59 -29.95
N LEU A 555 -12.76 21.75 -29.40
CA LEU A 555 -11.85 22.90 -29.30
C LEU A 555 -10.73 22.70 -28.26
N LYS A 556 -11.05 22.14 -27.08
CA LYS A 556 -10.11 22.07 -25.95
C LYS A 556 -9.46 20.72 -25.75
N ALA A 557 -10.07 19.64 -26.22
CA ALA A 557 -9.54 18.28 -26.10
C ALA A 557 -9.21 17.63 -27.46
N GLY A 558 -9.56 18.25 -28.60
CA GLY A 558 -9.29 17.69 -29.92
C GLY A 558 -10.09 16.42 -30.22
N VAL A 559 -11.14 16.12 -29.45
CA VAL A 559 -11.94 14.91 -29.59
C VAL A 559 -13.15 15.21 -30.47
N ALA A 560 -13.19 14.61 -31.65
CA ALA A 560 -14.36 14.67 -32.52
C ALA A 560 -15.42 13.67 -32.02
N VAL A 561 -16.53 14.20 -31.55
CA VAL A 561 -17.67 13.42 -31.02
C VAL A 561 -18.73 13.27 -32.11
N SER A 562 -19.39 12.11 -32.16
CA SER A 562 -20.38 11.82 -33.19
C SER A 562 -21.75 12.40 -32.81
N CYS A 563 -22.33 13.24 -33.69
CA CYS A 563 -23.72 13.64 -33.55
C CYS A 563 -24.62 12.53 -34.13
N ALA A 564 -25.14 11.65 -33.27
CA ALA A 564 -26.27 10.82 -33.64
C ALA A 564 -27.55 11.67 -33.57
N GLY A 565 -27.90 12.33 -34.68
CA GLY A 565 -29.15 13.08 -34.80
C GLY A 565 -29.07 14.19 -35.86
N SER A 566 -29.99 14.16 -36.82
CA SER A 566 -30.09 15.03 -37.97
C SER A 566 -30.20 16.54 -37.62
N HIS A 567 -29.08 17.22 -37.40
CA HIS A 567 -29.03 18.69 -37.39
C HIS A 567 -28.88 19.26 -38.82
N ALA A 568 -29.70 18.79 -39.76
CA ALA A 568 -29.73 19.36 -41.11
C ALA A 568 -30.52 20.68 -41.18
N ASP A 569 -31.41 20.99 -40.22
CA ASP A 569 -32.41 22.06 -40.39
C ASP A 569 -32.50 23.09 -39.25
N PHE A 570 -31.39 23.47 -38.61
CA PHE A 570 -31.41 24.71 -37.82
C PHE A 570 -30.07 25.44 -37.81
N LYS A 571 -29.99 26.51 -38.62
CA LYS A 571 -28.90 27.50 -38.52
C LYS A 571 -29.14 28.37 -37.29
N PRO A 572 -28.14 28.58 -36.41
CA PRO A 572 -28.27 29.54 -35.32
C PRO A 572 -28.37 30.95 -35.92
N ASP A 573 -29.49 31.63 -35.66
CA ASP A 573 -29.60 33.05 -35.95
C ASP A 573 -28.71 33.82 -34.97
N ALA A 574 -27.61 34.37 -35.49
CA ALA A 574 -26.62 35.13 -34.75
C ALA A 574 -27.10 36.54 -34.35
N SER A 575 -28.42 36.76 -34.29
CA SER A 575 -29.03 38.08 -34.09
C SER A 575 -29.37 38.41 -32.63
N ASN A 576 -29.14 37.51 -31.67
CA ASN A 576 -29.42 37.75 -30.24
C ASN A 576 -28.29 37.26 -29.31
N TYR A 577 -27.09 37.81 -29.49
CA TYR A 577 -26.10 37.94 -28.42
C TYR A 577 -25.89 39.40 -28.06
#